data_AF-A0A1Y2B2D8-F1
#
_entry.id   AF-A0A1Y2B2D8-F1
#
_cell.length_a   1.000
_cell.length_b   1.000
_cell.length_c   1.000
_cell.angle_alpha   90.00
_cell.angle_beta   90.00
_cell.angle_gamma   90.00
#
_symmetry.space_group_name_H-M   'P 1'
#
loop_
_entity.id
_entity.type
_entity.pdbx_description
1 polymer ?
#
loop_
_entity_poly.entity_id
_entity_poly.type
_entity_poly.pdbx_seq_one_letter_code
_entity_poly.pdbx_strand_id
1 'polypeptide(L)'
;MVYNTAWLPFSSFQKLQCSSPLSLLPLPSFLPLQLVQPFLINLIKAGTIKPTANTYYPIHFAPGISITQGGGASCAVFCVYHGTIDISSLNVGTKYLFYGVIPDQGGSCAGGCGSNPSQINNMFSVASHELAEAVTDAAVGVSTTIGAPLAWYDQTNGENGDICNAQQGTTVGADGVTYVVQKTWSNADNACVAATSGGGGGTACAHSKCVTGVALRSTCDACVGKIVAADSYCGSTSWDSTCVGEVKSVCGITC
;
A
#
# COMPACT_ATOMS: atom_id res chain seq x y z
N MET A 1 12.46 -20.01 -4.89
CA MET A 1 12.31 -18.68 -4.30
C MET A 1 13.55 -18.35 -3.49
N VAL A 2 14.35 -17.40 -3.95
CA VAL A 2 15.57 -17.00 -3.24
C VAL A 2 15.16 -16.10 -2.07
N TYR A 3 15.37 -16.62 -0.87
CA TYR A 3 15.15 -15.92 0.37
C TYR A 3 16.06 -14.68 0.46
N ASN A 4 15.49 -13.53 0.77
CA ASN A 4 16.17 -12.61 1.66
C ASN A 4 15.18 -12.13 2.71
N THR A 5 15.48 -12.45 3.96
CA THR A 5 14.70 -12.09 5.15
C THR A 5 14.74 -10.58 5.36
N ALA A 6 13.86 -9.85 4.69
CA ALA A 6 13.52 -8.49 5.04
C ALA A 6 12.07 -8.50 5.53
N TRP A 7 11.87 -8.88 6.79
CA TRP A 7 10.67 -8.48 7.51
C TRP A 7 10.75 -6.96 7.67
N LEU A 8 10.20 -6.20 6.73
CA LEU A 8 9.80 -4.84 7.01
C LEU A 8 8.47 -4.94 7.77
N PRO A 9 8.44 -4.66 9.08
CA PRO A 9 7.18 -4.67 9.80
C PRO A 9 6.25 -3.62 9.16
N PHE A 10 4.98 -4.00 8.97
CA PHE A 10 3.90 -3.12 8.50
C PHE A 10 3.80 -1.79 9.27
N SER A 11 4.44 -1.66 10.43
CA SER A 11 4.54 -0.45 11.24
C SER A 11 5.40 0.67 10.65
N SER A 12 6.14 0.43 9.56
CA SER A 12 7.04 1.43 8.97
C SER A 12 6.34 2.44 8.06
N PHE A 13 5.06 2.22 7.71
CA PHE A 13 4.23 3.25 7.06
C PHE A 13 3.70 4.23 8.11
N GLN A 14 4.59 5.07 8.63
CA GLN A 14 4.19 6.30 9.28
C GLN A 14 3.32 7.09 8.31
N LYS A 15 2.02 7.23 8.65
CA LYS A 15 1.02 8.09 8.00
C LYS A 15 1.19 8.16 6.48
N LEU A 16 0.36 7.41 5.75
CA LEU A 16 -0.18 7.91 4.49
C LEU A 16 -0.75 9.30 4.77
N GLN A 17 0.08 10.34 4.65
CA GLN A 17 -0.44 11.67 4.46
C GLN A 17 -1.09 11.60 3.09
N CYS A 18 -2.42 11.48 3.07
CA CYS A 18 -3.19 12.26 2.12
C CYS A 18 -2.77 13.71 2.37
N SER A 19 -1.64 14.12 1.80
CA SER A 19 -1.38 15.52 1.59
C SER A 19 -2.57 16.04 0.79
N SER A 20 -3.03 17.21 1.21
CA SER A 20 -4.15 17.96 0.66
C SER A 20 -4.32 17.72 -0.85
N PRO A 21 -5.56 17.65 -1.37
CA PRO A 21 -5.78 17.46 -2.80
C PRO A 21 -4.88 18.44 -3.54
N LEU A 22 -3.92 17.91 -4.31
CA LEU A 22 -3.14 18.74 -5.22
C LEU A 22 -4.20 19.39 -6.11
N SER A 23 -4.51 20.65 -5.84
CA SER A 23 -5.43 21.44 -6.62
C SER A 23 -4.99 21.31 -8.06
N LEU A 24 -5.89 20.76 -8.87
CA LEU A 24 -5.79 20.57 -10.31
C LEU A 24 -5.08 21.76 -10.95
N LEU A 25 -3.76 21.64 -11.13
CA LEU A 25 -3.14 22.28 -12.27
C LEU A 25 -3.85 21.68 -13.48
N PRO A 26 -4.32 22.49 -14.45
CA PRO A 26 -4.99 21.95 -15.62
C PRO A 26 -4.00 21.02 -16.32
N LEU A 27 -4.17 19.72 -16.10
CA LEU A 27 -3.42 18.71 -16.80
C LEU A 27 -3.89 18.82 -18.25
N PRO A 28 -3.00 19.13 -19.22
CA PRO A 28 -3.41 19.14 -20.61
C PRO A 28 -4.00 17.78 -20.92
N SER A 29 -5.08 17.77 -21.72
CA SER A 29 -5.88 16.60 -22.11
C SER A 29 -5.11 15.51 -22.87
N PHE A 30 -3.79 15.62 -22.91
CA PHE A 30 -2.84 14.70 -23.51
C PHE A 30 -1.57 14.73 -22.63
N LEU A 31 -1.52 13.87 -21.62
CA LEU A 31 -0.26 13.46 -20.99
C LEU A 31 0.22 12.19 -21.70
N PRO A 32 0.95 12.26 -22.82
CA PRO A 32 1.61 11.08 -23.35
C PRO A 32 2.60 10.55 -22.30
N LEU A 33 2.70 9.22 -22.21
CA LEU A 33 3.57 8.39 -21.36
C LEU A 33 4.89 9.00 -20.85
N GLN A 34 5.57 9.81 -21.67
CA GLN A 34 6.81 10.48 -21.29
C GLN A 34 6.66 11.48 -20.15
N LEU A 35 5.45 11.81 -19.70
CA LEU A 35 5.29 12.87 -18.71
C LEU A 35 5.12 12.36 -17.28
N VAL A 36 4.79 11.10 -16.99
CA VAL A 36 4.60 10.68 -15.57
C VAL A 36 5.90 10.81 -14.77
N GLN A 37 6.98 10.19 -15.24
CA GLN A 37 8.27 10.26 -14.52
C GLN A 37 8.85 11.69 -14.49
N PRO A 38 8.92 12.43 -15.62
CA PRO A 38 9.35 13.83 -15.59
C PRO A 38 8.43 14.76 -14.78
N PHE A 39 7.12 14.52 -14.74
CA PHE A 39 6.17 15.25 -13.89
C PHE A 39 6.52 15.05 -12.42
N LEU A 40 6.68 13.80 -11.98
CA LEU A 40 7.09 13.49 -10.61
C LEU A 40 8.44 14.13 -10.27
N ILE A 41 9.43 14.05 -11.16
CA ILE A 41 10.73 14.71 -10.98
C ILE A 41 10.57 16.23 -10.83
N ASN A 42 9.70 16.86 -11.63
CA ASN A 42 9.43 18.28 -11.53
C ASN A 42 8.73 18.65 -10.21
N LEU A 43 7.82 17.80 -9.71
CA LEU A 43 7.22 17.98 -8.38
C LEU A 43 8.25 17.90 -7.26
N ILE A 44 9.27 17.02 -7.37
CA ILE A 44 10.39 16.96 -6.43
C ILE A 44 11.19 18.27 -6.49
N LYS A 45 11.60 18.69 -7.70
CA LYS A 45 12.40 19.90 -7.91
C LYS A 45 11.68 21.16 -7.42
N ALA A 46 10.36 21.21 -7.55
CA ALA A 46 9.52 22.29 -7.04
C ALA A 46 9.31 22.21 -5.50
N GLY A 47 9.72 21.13 -4.84
CA GLY A 47 9.51 20.90 -3.41
C GLY A 47 8.06 20.54 -3.04
N THR A 48 7.20 20.30 -4.04
CA THR A 48 5.79 19.93 -3.88
C THR A 48 5.64 18.54 -3.26
N ILE A 49 6.47 17.60 -3.69
CA ILE A 49 6.58 16.28 -3.07
C ILE A 49 7.98 16.08 -2.51
N LYS A 50 8.09 15.29 -1.44
CA LYS A 50 9.35 15.03 -0.73
C LYS A 50 9.49 13.53 -0.51
N PRO A 51 9.98 12.78 -1.52
CA PRO A 51 10.11 11.32 -1.43
C PRO A 51 11.01 10.91 -0.28
N THR A 52 10.63 9.85 0.41
CA THR A 52 11.47 9.15 1.37
C THR A 52 11.61 7.69 0.93
N ALA A 53 12.45 6.92 1.62
CA ALA A 53 12.55 5.48 1.39
C ALA A 53 11.22 4.72 1.62
N ASN A 54 10.26 5.33 2.34
CA ASN A 54 8.98 4.72 2.71
C ASN A 54 7.77 5.45 2.12
N THR A 55 7.95 6.22 1.03
CA THR A 55 6.86 6.96 0.40
C THR A 55 6.46 6.35 -0.93
N TYR A 56 5.17 6.10 -1.09
CA TYR A 56 4.54 5.66 -2.33
C TYR A 56 3.57 6.74 -2.84
N TYR A 57 3.64 7.04 -4.14
CA TYR A 57 2.81 8.06 -4.79
C TYR A 57 1.83 7.42 -5.79
N PRO A 58 0.60 7.07 -5.39
CA PRO A 58 -0.43 6.64 -6.32
C PRO A 58 -0.97 7.83 -7.11
N ILE A 59 -0.97 7.74 -8.44
CA ILE A 59 -1.47 8.77 -9.34
C ILE A 59 -2.73 8.27 -10.01
N HIS A 60 -3.88 8.83 -9.61
CA HIS A 60 -5.16 8.51 -10.22
C HIS A 60 -5.41 9.43 -11.42
N PHE A 61 -5.84 8.83 -12.53
CA PHE A 61 -6.18 9.57 -13.75
C PHE A 61 -7.69 9.59 -13.94
N ALA A 62 -8.20 10.71 -14.46
CA ALA A 62 -9.60 10.87 -14.78
C ALA A 62 -10.02 9.98 -15.97
N PRO A 63 -11.33 9.70 -16.13
CA PRO A 63 -11.84 8.98 -17.30
C PRO A 63 -11.39 9.58 -18.63
N GLY A 64 -11.05 8.72 -19.59
CA GLY A 64 -10.65 9.14 -20.94
C GLY A 64 -9.18 9.52 -21.11
N ILE A 65 -8.38 9.47 -20.04
CA ILE A 65 -6.92 9.62 -20.15
C ILE A 65 -6.29 8.26 -20.44
N SER A 66 -5.64 8.15 -21.60
CA SER A 66 -4.85 6.98 -21.96
C SER A 66 -3.39 7.18 -21.58
N ILE A 67 -2.85 6.28 -20.77
CA ILE A 67 -1.43 6.24 -20.39
C ILE A 67 -0.77 5.13 -21.18
N THR A 68 0.36 5.39 -21.83
CA THR A 68 1.14 4.30 -22.46
C THR A 68 2.27 3.84 -21.52
N GLN A 69 2.75 2.60 -21.64
CA GLN A 69 3.92 2.05 -20.94
C GLN A 69 4.44 0.85 -21.72
N GLY A 70 5.76 0.73 -21.90
CA GLY A 70 6.36 -0.43 -22.57
C GLY A 70 5.86 -0.67 -24.01
N GLY A 71 5.32 0.35 -24.67
CA GLY A 71 4.68 0.24 -25.99
C GLY A 71 3.19 -0.14 -25.97
N GLY A 72 2.62 -0.48 -24.81
CA GLY A 72 1.18 -0.72 -24.60
C GLY A 72 0.43 0.50 -24.07
N ALA A 73 -0.90 0.48 -24.17
CA ALA A 73 -1.78 1.52 -23.63
C ALA A 73 -2.62 0.98 -22.45
N SER A 74 -2.87 1.84 -21.47
CA SER A 74 -3.77 1.57 -20.35
C SER A 74 -5.16 1.24 -20.88
N CYS A 75 -5.87 0.35 -20.18
CA CYS A 75 -7.18 -0.17 -20.57
C CYS A 75 -7.21 -1.02 -21.85
N ALA A 76 -6.07 -1.22 -22.52
CA ALA A 76 -5.95 -2.08 -23.69
C ALA A 76 -4.92 -3.20 -23.49
N VAL A 77 -3.80 -2.88 -22.82
CA VAL A 77 -2.70 -3.81 -22.53
C VAL A 77 -2.52 -4.03 -21.03
N PHE A 78 -2.70 -2.98 -20.22
CA PHE A 78 -2.60 -3.07 -18.76
C PHE A 78 -3.71 -2.24 -18.10
N CYS A 79 -4.03 -2.57 -16.85
CA CYS A 79 -5.08 -1.90 -16.09
C CYS A 79 -4.55 -0.80 -15.18
N VAL A 80 -3.36 -1.05 -14.66
CA VAL A 80 -2.62 -0.29 -13.66
C VAL A 80 -1.16 -0.73 -13.77
N TYR A 81 -0.26 0.02 -13.16
CA TYR A 81 1.11 -0.44 -12.90
C TYR A 81 1.72 0.37 -11.75
N HIS A 82 2.72 -0.20 -11.08
CA HIS A 82 3.63 0.51 -10.21
C HIS A 82 5.03 0.55 -10.83
N GLY A 83 5.85 1.46 -10.31
CA GLY A 83 7.15 1.68 -10.88
C GLY A 83 8.08 2.43 -9.95
N THR A 84 9.32 2.48 -10.40
CA THR A 84 10.44 3.06 -9.65
C THR A 84 11.19 4.05 -10.53
N ILE A 85 11.58 5.17 -9.94
CA ILE A 85 12.48 6.14 -10.57
C ILE A 85 13.75 6.21 -9.73
N ASP A 86 14.92 6.07 -10.35
CA ASP A 86 16.18 6.45 -9.72
C ASP A 86 16.29 7.98 -9.68
N ILE A 87 16.16 8.53 -8.48
CA ILE A 87 16.23 9.97 -8.20
C ILE A 87 17.50 10.33 -7.39
N SER A 88 18.48 9.42 -7.36
CA SER A 88 19.74 9.62 -6.63
C SER A 88 20.44 10.92 -7.03
N SER A 89 20.42 11.26 -8.32
CA SER A 89 21.00 12.48 -8.86
C SER A 89 20.37 13.78 -8.35
N LEU A 90 19.17 13.72 -7.76
CA LEU A 90 18.51 14.90 -7.19
C LEU A 90 19.00 15.23 -5.76
N ASN A 91 19.76 14.33 -5.11
CA ASN A 91 20.30 14.49 -3.75
C ASN A 91 19.23 14.88 -2.70
N VAL A 92 18.02 14.31 -2.79
CA VAL A 92 16.87 14.63 -1.91
C VAL A 92 16.67 13.68 -0.73
N GLY A 93 17.72 12.94 -0.33
CA GLY A 93 17.71 12.09 0.86
C GLY A 93 17.19 10.66 0.67
N THR A 94 16.77 10.27 -0.54
CA THR A 94 16.48 8.88 -0.93
C THR A 94 16.98 8.61 -2.34
N LYS A 95 17.28 7.34 -2.64
CA LYS A 95 17.73 6.90 -3.97
C LYS A 95 16.57 6.74 -4.96
N TYR A 96 15.42 6.31 -4.46
CA TYR A 96 14.29 5.90 -5.29
C TYR A 96 13.02 6.67 -4.94
N LEU A 97 12.21 6.91 -5.97
CA LEU A 97 10.80 7.28 -5.86
C LEU A 97 9.96 6.09 -6.31
N PHE A 98 8.98 5.71 -5.50
CA PHE A 98 8.02 4.66 -5.79
C PHE A 98 6.65 5.27 -6.11
N TYR A 99 6.03 4.82 -7.19
CA TYR A 99 4.76 5.38 -7.66
C TYR A 99 3.86 4.33 -8.26
N GLY A 100 2.56 4.63 -8.30
CA GLY A 100 1.55 3.87 -9.03
C GLY A 100 0.87 4.74 -10.06
N VAL A 101 0.46 4.14 -11.16
CA VAL A 101 -0.37 4.77 -12.19
C VAL A 101 -1.69 4.02 -12.24
N ILE A 102 -2.75 4.75 -11.90
CA ILE A 102 -4.07 4.18 -11.69
C ILE A 102 -5.06 4.90 -12.62
N PRO A 103 -5.24 4.40 -13.86
CA PRO A 103 -6.32 4.84 -14.74
C PRO A 103 -7.69 4.70 -14.08
N ASP A 104 -8.62 5.56 -14.47
CA ASP A 104 -10.03 5.39 -14.11
C ASP A 104 -10.55 4.04 -14.61
N GLN A 105 -11.20 3.28 -13.73
CA GLN A 105 -11.73 1.93 -14.05
C GLN A 105 -13.11 1.98 -14.70
N GLY A 106 -13.62 3.18 -15.01
CA GLY A 106 -14.68 3.40 -15.97
C GLY A 106 -14.14 3.60 -17.40
N GLY A 107 -14.95 4.21 -18.26
CA GLY A 107 -14.55 4.55 -19.63
C GLY A 107 -13.96 3.34 -20.40
N SER A 108 -12.76 3.51 -20.97
CA SER A 108 -12.06 2.46 -21.73
C SER A 108 -11.61 1.27 -20.89
N CYS A 109 -11.39 1.44 -19.59
CA CYS A 109 -11.00 0.36 -18.67
C CYS A 109 -12.21 -0.46 -18.20
N ALA A 110 -13.43 0.03 -18.43
CA ALA A 110 -14.64 -0.66 -18.00
C ALA A 110 -14.72 -2.05 -18.66
N GLY A 111 -14.86 -3.08 -17.81
CA GLY A 111 -15.01 -4.48 -18.25
C GLY A 111 -13.72 -5.21 -18.61
N GLY A 112 -12.62 -4.49 -18.90
CA GLY A 112 -11.30 -5.09 -19.15
C GLY A 112 -10.48 -5.29 -17.88
N CYS A 113 -10.72 -4.45 -16.87
CA CYS A 113 -9.90 -4.36 -15.65
C CYS A 113 -10.66 -4.70 -14.37
N GLY A 114 -11.72 -5.50 -14.52
CA GLY A 114 -12.57 -5.94 -13.44
C GLY A 114 -14.00 -6.17 -13.91
N SER A 115 -14.69 -7.10 -13.26
CA SER A 115 -16.06 -7.49 -13.58
C SER A 115 -17.08 -7.05 -12.53
N ASN A 116 -16.66 -6.32 -11.49
CA ASN A 116 -17.58 -5.84 -10.47
C ASN A 116 -18.52 -4.78 -11.07
N PRO A 117 -19.85 -4.86 -10.83
CA PRO A 117 -20.79 -3.84 -11.29
C PRO A 117 -20.50 -2.43 -10.75
N SER A 118 -19.87 -2.37 -9.56
CA SER A 118 -19.42 -1.12 -8.96
C SER A 118 -18.00 -0.78 -9.44
N GLN A 119 -17.87 0.26 -10.26
CA GLN A 119 -16.58 0.70 -10.81
C GLN A 119 -15.56 1.04 -9.72
N ILE A 120 -16.01 1.60 -8.59
CA ILE A 120 -15.13 1.91 -7.47
C ILE A 120 -14.54 0.64 -6.83
N ASN A 121 -15.24 -0.49 -6.87
CA ASN A 121 -14.69 -1.76 -6.38
C ASN A 121 -13.61 -2.31 -7.32
N ASN A 122 -13.76 -2.11 -8.65
CA ASN A 122 -12.69 -2.44 -9.60
C ASN A 122 -11.48 -1.53 -9.35
N MET A 123 -11.71 -0.23 -9.10
CA MET A 123 -10.66 0.72 -8.71
C MET A 123 -9.92 0.29 -7.45
N PHE A 124 -10.63 -0.07 -6.38
CA PHE A 124 -9.99 -0.55 -5.16
C PHE A 124 -9.23 -1.85 -5.36
N SER A 125 -9.77 -2.77 -6.16
CA SER A 125 -9.07 -4.00 -6.55
C SER A 125 -7.72 -3.69 -7.17
N VAL A 126 -7.70 -2.96 -8.28
CA VAL A 126 -6.47 -2.70 -9.03
C VAL A 126 -5.50 -1.79 -8.26
N ALA A 127 -6.00 -0.84 -7.49
CA ALA A 127 -5.15 0.00 -6.65
C ALA A 127 -4.49 -0.80 -5.51
N SER A 128 -5.22 -1.76 -4.92
CA SER A 128 -4.67 -2.63 -3.88
C SER A 128 -3.64 -3.62 -4.41
N HIS A 129 -3.79 -4.08 -5.66
CA HIS A 129 -2.79 -4.88 -6.38
C HIS A 129 -1.47 -4.09 -6.44
N GLU A 130 -1.50 -2.90 -7.03
CA GLU A 130 -0.28 -2.08 -7.19
C GLU A 130 0.33 -1.64 -5.88
N LEU A 131 -0.49 -1.36 -4.87
CA LEU A 131 0.02 -1.01 -3.56
C LEU A 131 0.74 -2.19 -2.92
N ALA A 132 0.21 -3.40 -3.04
CA ALA A 132 0.82 -4.58 -2.46
C ALA A 132 2.18 -4.88 -3.10
N GLU A 133 2.29 -4.79 -4.42
CA GLU A 133 3.53 -5.04 -5.15
C GLU A 133 4.53 -3.90 -4.95
N ALA A 134 4.09 -2.65 -4.95
CA ALA A 134 4.95 -1.53 -4.58
C ALA A 134 5.53 -1.65 -3.16
N VAL A 135 4.91 -2.43 -2.27
CA VAL A 135 5.44 -2.76 -0.94
C VAL A 135 6.41 -3.94 -0.99
N THR A 136 6.12 -4.98 -1.76
CA THR A 136 6.89 -6.23 -1.75
C THR A 136 8.06 -6.28 -2.73
N ASP A 137 8.05 -5.44 -3.75
CA ASP A 137 9.01 -5.41 -4.85
C ASP A 137 9.14 -4.01 -5.47
N ALA A 138 9.04 -2.99 -4.62
CA ALA A 138 9.15 -1.56 -4.91
C ALA A 138 10.16 -1.12 -5.99
N ALA A 139 11.27 -1.84 -6.17
CA ALA A 139 12.34 -1.51 -7.12
C ALA A 139 12.17 -2.15 -8.52
N VAL A 140 11.00 -2.70 -8.87
CA VAL A 140 10.75 -3.38 -10.14
C VAL A 140 11.12 -2.53 -11.37
N GLY A 141 10.87 -1.21 -11.31
CA GLY A 141 11.11 -0.30 -12.43
C GLY A 141 12.59 -0.01 -12.73
N VAL A 142 13.51 -0.38 -11.83
CA VAL A 142 14.96 -0.14 -11.97
C VAL A 142 15.80 -1.42 -11.90
N SER A 143 15.19 -2.56 -11.58
CA SER A 143 15.92 -3.82 -11.50
C SER A 143 16.22 -4.39 -12.89
N THR A 144 17.41 -4.98 -13.05
CA THR A 144 17.84 -5.65 -14.28
C THR A 144 18.04 -7.15 -14.09
N THR A 145 17.87 -7.63 -12.85
CA THR A 145 18.03 -9.04 -12.48
C THR A 145 16.94 -9.43 -11.50
N ILE A 146 16.67 -10.74 -11.41
CA ILE A 146 15.85 -11.31 -10.34
C ILE A 146 16.74 -11.42 -9.09
N GLY A 147 16.69 -10.36 -8.28
CA GLY A 147 17.54 -10.16 -7.10
C GLY A 147 17.64 -8.68 -6.76
N ALA A 148 18.33 -8.34 -5.67
CA ALA A 148 18.42 -6.95 -5.20
C ALA A 148 18.82 -5.99 -6.35
N PRO A 149 18.13 -4.84 -6.51
CA PRO A 149 17.18 -4.25 -5.57
C PRO A 149 15.74 -4.78 -5.66
N LEU A 150 15.41 -5.62 -6.65
CA LEU A 150 14.13 -6.32 -6.70
C LEU A 150 14.00 -7.27 -5.49
N ALA A 151 12.78 -7.42 -5.00
CA ALA A 151 12.51 -8.22 -3.82
C ALA A 151 11.60 -9.42 -4.17
N TRP A 152 10.31 -9.37 -3.86
CA TRP A 152 9.42 -10.52 -4.00
C TRP A 152 8.94 -10.73 -5.43
N TYR A 153 9.76 -11.38 -6.25
CA TYR A 153 9.42 -11.66 -7.64
C TYR A 153 9.64 -13.14 -7.98
N ASP A 154 8.66 -13.76 -8.63
CA ASP A 154 8.75 -15.11 -9.16
C ASP A 154 9.02 -15.10 -10.68
N GLN A 155 10.05 -15.81 -11.12
CA GLN A 155 10.43 -15.84 -12.54
C GLN A 155 9.34 -16.41 -13.45
N THR A 156 8.48 -17.28 -12.93
CA THR A 156 7.44 -17.94 -13.72
C THR A 156 6.13 -17.18 -13.66
N ASN A 157 5.76 -16.69 -12.49
CA ASN A 157 4.42 -16.18 -12.21
C ASN A 157 4.35 -14.67 -11.96
N GLY A 158 5.50 -13.98 -11.89
CA GLY A 158 5.57 -12.53 -11.70
C GLY A 158 5.52 -12.10 -10.24
N GLU A 159 4.90 -10.95 -10.02
CA GLU A 159 4.78 -10.27 -8.73
C GLU A 159 3.71 -10.97 -7.85
N ASN A 160 3.63 -10.62 -6.57
CA ASN A 160 2.71 -11.34 -5.67
C ASN A 160 1.22 -11.08 -5.96
N GLY A 161 0.89 -9.96 -6.58
CA GLY A 161 -0.45 -9.61 -7.06
C GLY A 161 -0.74 -10.30 -8.38
N ASP A 162 0.22 -10.36 -9.30
CA ASP A 162 0.13 -11.11 -10.57
C ASP A 162 -0.32 -12.57 -10.38
N ILE A 163 0.29 -13.29 -9.44
CA ILE A 163 -0.06 -14.69 -9.12
C ILE A 163 -1.55 -14.84 -8.78
N CYS A 164 -2.14 -13.79 -8.20
CA CYS A 164 -3.51 -13.74 -7.72
C CYS A 164 -4.40 -12.82 -8.55
N ASN A 165 -3.99 -12.51 -9.79
CA ASN A 165 -4.71 -11.59 -10.66
C ASN A 165 -6.19 -11.94 -10.78
N ALA A 166 -7.04 -10.92 -10.70
CA ALA A 166 -8.51 -11.00 -10.72
C ALA A 166 -9.14 -11.88 -9.61
N GLN A 167 -8.39 -12.25 -8.57
CA GLN A 167 -8.93 -12.92 -7.38
C GLN A 167 -9.24 -11.88 -6.30
N GLN A 168 -10.52 -11.67 -6.04
CA GLN A 168 -10.95 -10.65 -5.08
C GLN A 168 -11.12 -11.21 -3.67
N GLY A 169 -10.92 -10.32 -2.70
CA GLY A 169 -11.37 -10.48 -1.34
C GLY A 169 -11.81 -9.14 -0.78
N THR A 170 -11.85 -9.05 0.54
CA THR A 170 -12.26 -7.83 1.24
C THR A 170 -11.38 -7.60 2.45
N THR A 171 -11.17 -6.34 2.80
CA THR A 171 -10.49 -5.92 4.03
C THR A 171 -11.28 -4.80 4.70
N VAL A 172 -11.10 -4.62 6.01
CA VAL A 172 -11.74 -3.53 6.77
C VAL A 172 -10.72 -2.42 6.97
N GLY A 173 -11.04 -1.23 6.45
CA GLY A 173 -10.21 -0.04 6.60
C GLY A 173 -10.16 0.45 8.04
N ALA A 174 -9.23 1.37 8.32
CA ALA A 174 -9.08 1.97 9.64
C ALA A 174 -10.30 2.80 10.08
N ASP A 175 -11.14 3.19 9.13
CA ASP A 175 -12.45 3.83 9.25
C ASP A 175 -13.60 2.84 9.56
N GLY A 176 -13.32 1.53 9.57
CA GLY A 176 -14.32 0.49 9.78
C GLY A 176 -15.13 0.12 8.53
N VAL A 177 -14.80 0.70 7.36
CA VAL A 177 -15.48 0.40 6.10
C VAL A 177 -14.86 -0.83 5.45
N THR A 178 -15.69 -1.70 4.89
CA THR A 178 -15.22 -2.85 4.11
C THR A 178 -14.92 -2.44 2.68
N TYR A 179 -13.69 -2.68 2.23
CA TYR A 179 -13.22 -2.39 0.89
C TYR A 179 -12.98 -3.69 0.11
N VAL A 180 -13.29 -3.67 -1.19
CA VAL A 180 -12.87 -4.74 -2.10
C VAL A 180 -11.39 -4.58 -2.38
N VAL A 181 -10.63 -5.66 -2.27
CA VAL A 181 -9.20 -5.71 -2.59
C VAL A 181 -8.91 -6.90 -3.48
N GLN A 182 -7.81 -6.85 -4.23
CA GLN A 182 -7.26 -8.05 -4.82
C GLN A 182 -6.51 -8.85 -3.73
N LYS A 183 -6.63 -10.16 -3.79
CA LYS A 183 -5.81 -11.06 -2.99
C LYS A 183 -4.37 -11.02 -3.48
N THR A 184 -3.44 -11.33 -2.58
CA THR A 184 -2.00 -11.46 -2.87
C THR A 184 -1.53 -12.85 -2.49
N TRP A 185 -0.49 -13.34 -3.17
CA TRP A 185 0.05 -14.66 -2.90
C TRP A 185 0.80 -14.70 -1.57
N SER A 186 0.46 -15.67 -0.73
CA SER A 186 1.16 -15.95 0.53
C SER A 186 1.80 -17.33 0.44
N ASN A 187 3.12 -17.40 0.53
CA ASN A 187 3.84 -18.67 0.65
C ASN A 187 3.52 -19.40 1.95
N ALA A 188 3.27 -18.64 3.03
CA ALA A 188 2.97 -19.21 4.35
C ALA A 188 1.59 -19.91 4.35
N ASP A 189 0.62 -19.33 3.66
CA ASP A 189 -0.73 -19.89 3.51
C ASP A 189 -0.84 -20.81 2.29
N ASN A 190 0.18 -20.81 1.42
CA ASN A 190 0.18 -21.48 0.11
C ASN A 190 -1.09 -21.18 -0.70
N ALA A 191 -1.53 -19.93 -0.67
CA ALA A 191 -2.80 -19.49 -1.25
C ALA A 191 -2.83 -17.98 -1.52
N CYS A 192 -3.77 -17.56 -2.36
CA CYS A 192 -4.16 -16.16 -2.51
C CYS A 192 -5.03 -15.72 -1.33
N VAL A 193 -4.59 -14.68 -0.61
CA VAL A 193 -5.25 -14.19 0.61
C VAL A 193 -5.49 -12.68 0.56
N ALA A 194 -6.59 -12.22 1.16
CA ALA A 194 -6.89 -10.78 1.31
C ALA A 194 -6.42 -10.23 2.69
N ALA A 195 -6.21 -11.15 3.63
CA ALA A 195 -5.53 -10.99 4.89
C ALA A 195 -4.96 -12.38 5.23
N THR A 196 -3.69 -12.47 5.61
CA THR A 196 -3.05 -13.76 5.88
C THR A 196 -3.72 -14.42 7.09
N SER A 197 -3.76 -15.75 7.12
CA SER A 197 -4.31 -16.52 8.25
C SER A 197 -3.51 -16.32 9.55
N GLY A 198 -2.34 -15.68 9.46
CA GLY A 198 -1.48 -15.25 10.58
C GLY A 198 -1.24 -13.73 10.65
N GLY A 199 -1.91 -12.93 9.82
CA GLY A 199 -1.83 -11.48 9.80
C GLY A 199 -3.25 -10.93 9.76
N GLY A 200 -3.83 -10.80 10.95
CA GLY A 200 -5.21 -10.41 11.18
C GLY A 200 -5.66 -9.26 10.28
N GLY A 201 -6.72 -9.53 9.52
CA GLY A 201 -7.60 -8.48 9.01
C GLY A 201 -8.17 -7.73 10.20
N GLY A 202 -7.60 -6.55 10.45
CA GLY A 202 -7.66 -5.82 11.71
C GLY A 202 -6.57 -6.31 12.66
N THR A 203 -5.95 -5.41 13.44
CA THR A 203 -5.31 -5.71 14.75
C THR A 203 -3.77 -5.67 14.82
N ALA A 204 -3.08 -4.84 14.03
CA ALA A 204 -1.79 -4.32 14.52
C ALA A 204 -2.09 -3.12 15.42
N CYS A 205 -1.77 -3.22 16.71
CA CYS A 205 -1.86 -2.06 17.60
C CYS A 205 -1.00 -0.91 17.04
N ALA A 206 -1.45 0.33 17.25
CA ALA A 206 -0.74 1.54 16.78
C ALA A 206 0.72 1.58 17.27
N HIS A 207 0.99 0.93 18.39
CA HIS A 207 2.32 0.58 18.89
C HIS A 207 2.21 -0.67 19.77
N SER A 208 3.35 -1.17 20.26
CA SER A 208 3.38 -2.24 21.26
C SER A 208 2.61 -1.85 22.52
N LYS A 209 1.85 -2.79 23.09
CA LYS A 209 1.18 -2.67 24.41
C LYS A 209 2.15 -2.38 25.56
N CYS A 210 3.44 -2.65 25.38
CA CYS A 210 4.48 -2.36 26.36
C CYS A 210 5.11 -0.96 26.23
N VAL A 211 4.60 -0.12 25.32
CA VAL A 211 5.12 1.23 25.09
C VAL A 211 3.96 2.20 25.26
N THR A 212 4.19 3.30 25.98
CA THR A 212 3.21 4.37 26.12
C THR A 212 2.98 5.11 24.79
N GLY A 213 1.76 5.58 24.54
CA GLY A 213 1.45 6.32 23.32
C GLY A 213 -0.03 6.66 23.15
N VAL A 214 -0.47 6.66 21.88
CA VAL A 214 -1.87 6.88 21.53
C VAL A 214 -2.75 5.75 22.05
N ALA A 215 -4.03 6.02 22.28
CA ALA A 215 -4.96 4.97 22.72
C ALA A 215 -4.94 3.77 21.76
N LEU A 216 -4.93 2.56 22.32
CA LEU A 216 -4.92 1.32 21.53
C LEU A 216 -6.35 0.80 21.37
N ARG A 217 -6.72 0.40 20.16
CA ARG A 217 -8.08 -0.10 19.88
C ARG A 217 -8.28 -1.44 20.59
N SER A 218 -9.44 -1.64 21.23
CA SER A 218 -9.78 -2.90 21.90
C SER A 218 -9.69 -4.12 20.97
N THR A 219 -9.91 -3.91 19.68
CA THR A 219 -9.78 -4.97 18.70
C THR A 219 -8.34 -5.30 18.36
N CYS A 220 -7.34 -4.49 18.71
CA CYS A 220 -5.96 -4.56 18.18
C CYS A 220 -4.99 -5.55 18.83
N ASP A 221 -5.36 -6.15 19.96
CA ASP A 221 -4.68 -7.30 20.54
C ASP A 221 -5.61 -7.89 21.61
N ALA A 222 -5.62 -9.20 21.80
CA ALA A 222 -6.52 -9.83 22.77
C ALA A 222 -6.31 -9.33 24.22
N CYS A 223 -5.07 -9.00 24.60
CA CYS A 223 -4.76 -8.37 25.89
C CYS A 223 -5.22 -6.92 25.92
N VAL A 224 -4.99 -6.16 24.85
CA VAL A 224 -5.50 -4.78 24.74
C VAL A 224 -7.02 -4.74 24.85
N GLY A 225 -7.74 -5.68 24.24
CA GLY A 225 -9.19 -5.79 24.37
C GLY A 225 -9.66 -5.99 25.82
N LYS A 226 -8.94 -6.79 26.60
CA LYS A 226 -9.22 -6.97 28.04
C LYS A 226 -8.93 -5.71 28.84
N ILE A 227 -7.81 -5.05 28.54
CA ILE A 227 -7.40 -3.80 29.20
C ILE A 227 -8.43 -2.71 28.90
N VAL A 228 -8.80 -2.48 27.64
CA VAL A 228 -9.79 -1.46 27.27
C VAL A 228 -11.17 -1.73 27.87
N ALA A 229 -11.52 -3.00 28.11
CA ALA A 229 -12.76 -3.35 28.80
C ALA A 229 -12.72 -3.07 30.32
N ALA A 230 -11.53 -3.11 30.93
CA ALA A 230 -11.33 -2.81 32.34
C ALA A 230 -11.10 -1.30 32.57
N ASP A 231 -10.30 -0.67 31.71
CA ASP A 231 -9.99 0.74 31.66
C ASP A 231 -10.26 1.32 30.27
N SER A 232 -11.43 1.96 30.14
CA SER A 232 -11.85 2.62 28.91
C SER A 232 -10.94 3.78 28.50
N TYR A 233 -10.14 4.36 29.42
CA TYR A 233 -9.18 5.42 29.12
C TYR A 233 -8.12 4.94 28.13
N CYS A 234 -7.61 3.72 28.31
CA CYS A 234 -6.60 3.09 27.47
C CYS A 234 -7.04 2.89 26.00
N GLY A 235 -8.35 2.85 25.76
CA GLY A 235 -8.94 2.67 24.43
C GLY A 235 -9.54 3.92 23.79
N SER A 236 -9.72 4.99 24.55
CA SER A 236 -10.40 6.22 24.07
C SER A 236 -9.56 7.48 24.18
N THR A 237 -8.60 7.53 25.12
CA THR A 237 -7.86 8.75 25.45
C THR A 237 -6.37 8.61 25.20
N SER A 238 -5.67 7.73 25.92
CA SER A 238 -4.22 7.50 25.75
C SER A 238 -3.80 6.16 26.33
N TRP A 239 -2.72 5.58 25.79
CA TRP A 239 -2.06 4.42 26.37
C TRP A 239 -0.89 4.89 27.25
N ASP A 240 -1.14 5.19 28.52
CA ASP A 240 -0.12 5.73 29.43
C ASP A 240 0.59 4.64 30.26
N SER A 241 1.38 5.04 31.27
CA SER A 241 2.09 4.10 32.15
C SER A 241 1.16 3.20 32.97
N THR A 242 -0.08 3.64 33.21
CA THR A 242 -1.10 2.83 33.86
C THR A 242 -1.53 1.71 32.92
N CYS A 243 -1.85 2.02 31.67
CA CYS A 243 -2.20 1.03 30.64
C CYS A 243 -1.08 0.00 30.41
N VAL A 244 0.20 0.44 30.43
CA VAL A 244 1.36 -0.48 30.37
C VAL A 244 1.44 -1.35 31.62
N GLY A 245 1.22 -0.79 32.82
CA GLY A 245 1.16 -1.55 34.06
C GLY A 245 0.04 -2.60 34.07
N GLU A 246 -1.08 -2.30 33.42
CA GLU A 246 -2.21 -3.21 33.26
C GLU A 246 -1.92 -4.40 32.35
N VAL A 247 -0.93 -4.31 31.45
CA VAL A 247 -0.46 -5.47 30.69
C VAL A 247 0.03 -6.59 31.62
N LYS A 248 0.70 -6.23 32.71
CA LYS A 248 1.14 -7.19 33.71
C LYS A 248 -0.02 -7.68 34.57
N SER A 249 -0.84 -6.78 35.11
CA SER A 249 -1.90 -7.16 36.07
C SER A 249 -3.10 -7.85 35.42
N VAL A 250 -3.49 -7.46 34.20
CA VAL A 250 -4.66 -8.00 33.48
C VAL A 250 -4.30 -9.21 32.62
N CYS A 251 -3.11 -9.20 32.00
CA CYS A 251 -2.74 -10.22 31.02
C CYS A 251 -1.60 -11.13 31.47
N GLY A 252 -0.92 -10.83 32.59
CA GLY A 252 0.23 -11.61 33.06
C GLY A 252 1.47 -11.50 32.16
N ILE A 253 1.52 -10.49 31.30
CA ILE A 253 2.62 -10.29 30.34
C ILE A 253 3.60 -9.27 30.93
N THR A 254 4.90 -9.54 30.84
CA THR A 254 5.92 -8.59 31.29
C THR A 254 6.26 -7.61 30.18
N CYS A 255 6.07 -6.34 30.51
CA CYS A 255 6.70 -5.18 29.90
C CYS A 255 7.79 -4.72 30.89
#